data_AF-F8ABU1-F1
#
_entry.id   AF-F8ABU1-F1
#
_cell.length_a   1.000
_cell.length_b   1.000
_cell.length_c   1.000
_cell.angle_alpha   90.00
_cell.angle_beta   90.00
_cell.angle_gamma   90.00
#
_symmetry.space_group_name_H-M   'P 1'
#
loop_
_entity.id
_entity.type
_entity.pdbx_description
1 polymer ?
#
loop_
_entity_poly.entity_id
_entity_poly.type
_entity_poly.pdbx_seq_one_letter_code
_entity_poly.pdbx_strand_id
1 'polypeptide(L)'
;MKQSSRRDFLSIGAKLFLGGLAVTGLYMAVHIFPRPPKKVLVKGEELKNKNLYVAKDFFLVKQQDSWLALWRRCPHLGCQVNYDPRQEIFICPCHQSRFTKSGQYIAGPAKKDLEVLAVSQKQGGLIVELPG
;
A
#
# COMPACT_ATOMS: atom_id res chain seq x y z
N MET A 1 33.33 -42.94 24.40
CA MET A 1 33.00 -42.22 23.14
C MET A 1 32.08 -43.09 22.31
N LYS A 2 30.82 -42.69 22.09
CA LYS A 2 29.87 -43.45 21.27
C LYS A 2 30.17 -43.15 19.79
N GLN A 3 30.60 -44.12 19.00
CA GLN A 3 30.87 -43.91 17.57
C GLN A 3 29.54 -43.63 16.85
N SER A 4 29.42 -42.47 16.19
CA SER A 4 28.24 -42.14 15.38
C SER A 4 28.23 -43.03 14.14
N SER A 5 27.10 -43.68 13.86
CA SER A 5 26.97 -44.53 12.67
C SER A 5 26.82 -43.69 11.40
N ARG A 6 27.09 -44.28 10.23
CA ARG A 6 26.85 -43.64 8.92
C ARG A 6 25.39 -43.19 8.74
N ARG A 7 24.44 -43.89 9.37
CA ARG A 7 23.02 -43.54 9.38
C ARG A 7 22.77 -42.25 10.16
N ASP A 8 23.48 -42.07 11.28
CA ASP A 8 23.37 -40.86 12.09
C ASP A 8 23.89 -39.65 11.30
N PHE A 9 25.03 -39.79 10.62
CA PHE A 9 25.60 -38.74 9.77
C PHE A 9 24.66 -38.34 8.62
N LEU A 10 24.11 -39.32 7.87
CA LEU A 10 23.14 -39.06 6.81
C LEU A 10 21.87 -38.39 7.34
N SER A 11 21.37 -38.82 8.51
CA SER A 11 20.18 -38.23 9.12
C SER A 11 20.39 -36.78 9.58
N ILE A 12 21.57 -36.46 10.13
CA ILE A 12 21.92 -35.09 10.54
C ILE A 12 22.08 -34.20 9.31
N GLY A 13 22.79 -34.66 8.28
CA GLY A 13 22.93 -33.94 7.02
C GLY A 13 21.59 -33.65 6.35
N ALA A 14 20.70 -34.64 6.28
CA ALA A 14 19.35 -34.47 5.74
C ALA A 14 18.52 -33.46 6.53
N LYS A 15 18.60 -33.48 7.88
CA LYS A 15 17.91 -32.49 8.74
C LYS A 15 18.45 -31.08 8.55
N LEU A 16 19.76 -30.90 8.44
CA LEU A 16 20.37 -29.60 8.19
C LEU A 16 19.99 -29.06 6.81
N PHE A 17 19.94 -29.91 5.78
CA PHE A 17 19.52 -29.52 4.44
C PHE A 17 18.04 -29.12 4.40
N LEU A 18 17.14 -29.95 4.95
CA LEU A 18 15.71 -29.63 5.05
C LEU A 18 15.48 -28.36 5.88
N GLY A 19 16.21 -28.18 6.98
CA GLY A 19 16.18 -26.97 7.79
C GLY A 19 16.63 -25.73 7.00
N GLY A 20 17.73 -25.85 6.25
CA GLY A 20 18.23 -24.79 5.38
C GLY A 20 17.25 -24.40 4.28
N LEU A 21 16.59 -25.37 3.63
CA LEU A 21 15.52 -25.11 2.67
C LEU A 21 14.31 -24.44 3.31
N ALA A 22 13.91 -24.86 4.51
CA ALA A 22 12.80 -24.23 5.23
C ALA A 22 13.09 -22.77 5.60
N VAL A 23 14.30 -22.48 6.10
CA VAL A 23 14.74 -21.11 6.41
C VAL A 23 14.81 -20.25 5.14
N THR A 24 15.40 -20.78 4.07
CA THR A 24 15.49 -20.07 2.79
C THR A 24 14.11 -19.83 2.19
N GLY A 25 13.22 -20.82 2.25
CA GLY A 25 11.83 -20.70 1.82
C GLY A 25 11.07 -19.64 2.62
N LEU A 26 11.24 -19.61 3.94
CA LEU A 26 10.65 -18.56 4.79
C LEU A 26 11.23 -17.17 4.46
N TYR A 27 12.54 -17.07 4.26
CA TYR A 27 13.19 -15.83 3.87
C TYR A 27 12.65 -15.30 2.53
N MET A 28 12.56 -16.15 1.51
CA MET A 28 11.94 -15.84 0.23
C MET A 28 10.49 -15.39 0.43
N ALA A 29 9.72 -16.10 1.27
CA ALA A 29 8.31 -15.78 1.46
C ALA A 29 8.08 -14.40 2.09
N VAL A 30 8.97 -13.96 2.98
CA VAL A 30 8.88 -12.66 3.65
C VAL A 30 9.38 -11.50 2.78
N HIS A 31 10.31 -11.75 1.86
CA HIS A 31 10.99 -10.68 1.10
C HIS A 31 10.60 -10.61 -0.38
N ILE A 32 10.10 -11.70 -0.96
CA ILE A 32 9.74 -11.77 -2.38
C ILE A 32 8.23 -11.73 -2.58
N PHE A 33 7.45 -12.47 -1.79
CA PHE A 33 5.99 -12.45 -1.99
C PHE A 33 5.41 -11.12 -1.50
N PRO A 34 4.61 -10.43 -2.33
CA PRO A 34 4.01 -9.16 -1.95
C PRO A 34 3.06 -9.39 -0.78
N ARG A 35 3.10 -8.49 0.21
CA ARG A 35 2.15 -8.56 1.32
C ARG A 35 0.73 -8.36 0.80
N PRO A 36 -0.26 -9.08 1.36
CA PRO A 36 -1.65 -8.85 0.99
C PRO A 36 -2.04 -7.39 1.27
N PRO A 37 -2.88 -6.78 0.41
CA PRO A 37 -3.26 -5.40 0.58
C PRO A 37 -4.04 -5.19 1.87
N LYS A 38 -3.78 -4.08 2.54
CA LYS A 38 -4.53 -3.67 3.74
C LYS A 38 -5.87 -3.08 3.30
N LYS A 39 -6.97 -3.65 3.78
CA LYS A 39 -8.33 -3.17 3.47
C LYS A 39 -8.82 -2.20 4.54
N VAL A 40 -9.30 -1.02 4.12
CA VAL A 40 -9.87 0.00 4.99
C VAL A 40 -11.33 0.23 4.62
N LEU A 41 -12.24 0.03 5.57
CA LEU A 41 -13.66 0.34 5.40
C LEU A 41 -13.91 1.81 5.76
N VAL A 42 -14.50 2.55 4.82
CA VAL A 42 -15.03 3.90 5.03
C VAL A 42 -16.55 3.80 5.03
N LYS A 43 -17.18 4.24 6.12
CA LYS A 43 -18.65 4.17 6.25
C LYS A 43 -19.31 5.16 5.28
N GLY A 44 -20.41 4.76 4.66
CA GLY A 44 -21.14 5.59 3.70
C GLY A 44 -21.66 6.87 4.31
N GLU A 45 -21.98 6.87 5.62
CA GLU A 45 -22.37 8.05 6.38
C GLU A 45 -21.28 9.12 6.40
N GLU A 46 -20.00 8.71 6.49
CA GLU A 46 -18.87 9.64 6.48
C GLU A 46 -18.68 10.33 5.13
N LEU A 47 -19.21 9.74 4.06
CA LEU A 47 -19.11 10.23 2.69
C LEU A 47 -20.32 11.08 2.26
N LYS A 48 -21.41 11.10 3.05
CA LYS A 48 -22.61 11.87 2.74
C LYS A 48 -22.28 13.35 2.59
N ASN A 49 -22.77 13.96 1.50
CA ASN A 49 -22.59 15.37 1.16
C ASN A 49 -21.13 15.85 1.03
N LYS A 50 -20.16 14.93 0.86
CA LYS A 50 -18.76 15.29 0.61
C LYS A 50 -18.41 15.08 -0.86
N ASN A 51 -17.63 16.01 -1.40
CA ASN A 51 -16.96 15.84 -2.71
C ASN A 51 -15.52 15.36 -2.56
N LEU A 52 -14.96 15.48 -1.36
CA LEU A 52 -13.63 15.02 -1.00
C LEU A 52 -13.66 14.50 0.45
N TYR A 53 -13.16 13.30 0.65
CA TYR A 53 -12.88 12.74 1.97
C TYR A 53 -11.36 12.51 2.11
N VAL A 54 -10.81 12.96 3.23
CA VAL A 54 -9.37 12.96 3.48
C VAL A 54 -9.09 11.98 4.63
N ALA A 55 -8.70 10.76 4.29
CA ALA A 55 -8.25 9.76 5.26
C ALA A 55 -6.77 9.96 5.59
N LYS A 56 -6.22 9.22 6.56
CA LYS A 56 -4.79 9.26 6.88
C LYS A 56 -3.91 8.92 5.67
N ASP A 57 -4.18 7.78 5.04
CA ASP A 57 -3.32 7.21 4.00
C ASP A 57 -3.82 7.50 2.59
N PHE A 58 -5.07 7.92 2.38
CA PHE A 58 -5.66 8.11 1.04
C PHE A 58 -6.66 9.27 0.98
N PHE A 59 -6.93 9.75 -0.22
CA PHE A 59 -8.03 10.63 -0.54
C PHE A 59 -9.15 9.82 -1.21
N LEU A 60 -10.40 10.20 -0.98
CA LEU A 60 -11.54 9.77 -1.78
C LEU A 60 -12.14 11.01 -2.44
N VAL A 61 -12.07 11.07 -3.76
CA VAL A 61 -12.60 12.17 -4.57
C VAL A 61 -13.88 11.69 -5.22
N LYS A 62 -14.98 12.42 -5.01
CA LYS A 62 -16.27 12.09 -5.60
C LYS A 62 -16.23 12.36 -7.11
N GLN A 63 -16.55 11.34 -7.89
CA GLN A 63 -16.87 11.46 -9.31
C GLN A 63 -18.39 11.43 -9.48
N GLN A 64 -18.90 11.39 -10.72
CA GLN A 64 -20.33 11.44 -11.04
C GLN A 64 -21.13 10.42 -10.22
N ASP A 65 -20.80 9.13 -10.36
CA ASP A 65 -21.48 8.01 -9.68
C ASP A 65 -20.53 7.10 -8.87
N SER A 66 -19.26 7.48 -8.77
CA SER A 66 -18.21 6.67 -8.16
C SER A 66 -17.27 7.50 -7.29
N TRP A 67 -16.33 6.81 -6.65
CA TRP A 67 -15.27 7.44 -5.85
C TRP A 67 -13.92 7.03 -6.39
N LEU A 68 -13.07 8.02 -6.63
CA LEU A 68 -11.66 7.83 -6.96
C LEU A 68 -10.86 7.82 -5.67
N ALA A 69 -10.19 6.70 -5.36
CA ALA A 69 -9.23 6.67 -4.26
C ALA A 69 -7.82 6.97 -4.76
N LEU A 70 -7.16 7.95 -4.13
CA LEU A 70 -5.78 8.33 -4.43
C LEU A 70 -4.90 8.12 -3.22
N TRP A 71 -3.74 7.51 -3.39
CA TRP A 71 -2.79 7.32 -2.30
C TRP A 71 -2.23 8.68 -1.85
N ARG A 72 -2.29 8.98 -0.55
CA ARG A 72 -1.67 10.20 0.03
C ARG A 72 -0.17 10.07 0.17
N ARG A 73 0.49 9.29 -0.69
CA ARG A 73 1.94 9.09 -0.68
C ARG A 73 2.53 9.75 -1.91
N CYS A 74 3.36 10.77 -1.69
CA CYS A 74 4.01 11.47 -2.77
C CYS A 74 4.97 10.51 -3.52
N PRO A 75 4.86 10.36 -4.85
CA PRO A 75 5.70 9.47 -5.62
C PRO A 75 7.17 9.92 -5.75
N HIS A 76 7.53 11.08 -5.16
CA HIS A 76 8.92 11.51 -5.03
C HIS A 76 9.66 10.67 -3.97
N LEU A 77 9.39 10.92 -2.68
CA LEU A 77 10.06 10.27 -1.54
C LEU A 77 9.07 9.77 -0.46
N GLY A 78 7.79 9.65 -0.81
CA GLY A 78 6.80 9.03 0.07
C GLY A 78 6.19 9.93 1.16
N CYS A 79 6.47 11.24 1.17
CA CYS A 79 5.82 12.18 2.08
C CYS A 79 4.29 12.15 1.96
N GLN A 80 3.59 12.44 3.06
CA GLN A 80 2.14 12.52 3.04
C GLN A 80 1.66 13.76 2.28
N VAL A 81 0.81 13.58 1.28
CA VAL A 81 0.27 14.66 0.43
C VAL A 81 -0.94 15.29 1.11
N ASN A 82 -1.08 16.62 0.98
CA ASN A 82 -2.18 17.41 1.52
C ASN A 82 -3.08 17.94 0.40
N TYR A 83 -4.32 18.32 0.74
CA TYR A 83 -5.22 19.02 -0.17
C TYR A 83 -5.18 20.53 0.13
N ASP A 84 -4.98 21.35 -0.89
CA ASP A 84 -5.13 22.80 -0.81
C ASP A 84 -6.53 23.18 -1.34
N PRO A 85 -7.45 23.64 -0.47
CA PRO A 85 -8.80 24.01 -0.89
C PRO A 85 -8.87 25.30 -1.70
N ARG A 86 -7.85 26.17 -1.65
CA ARG A 86 -7.84 27.45 -2.38
C ARG A 86 -7.53 27.25 -3.86
N GLN A 87 -6.60 26.34 -4.14
CA GLN A 87 -6.17 26.00 -5.49
C GLN A 87 -6.87 24.74 -6.02
N GLU A 88 -7.59 24.02 -5.16
CA GLU A 88 -8.22 22.73 -5.45
C GLU A 88 -7.24 21.67 -6.00
N ILE A 89 -6.02 21.64 -5.46
CA ILE A 89 -4.98 20.69 -5.86
C ILE A 89 -4.44 19.92 -4.65
N PHE A 90 -3.77 18.81 -4.92
CA PHE A 90 -2.98 18.11 -3.92
C PHE A 90 -1.53 18.62 -3.94
N ILE A 91 -0.97 18.90 -2.76
CA ILE A 91 0.38 19.46 -2.60
C ILE A 91 1.16 18.64 -1.58
N CYS A 92 2.37 18.22 -1.96
CA CYS A 92 3.34 17.61 -1.06
C CYS A 92 4.06 18.71 -0.25
N PRO A 93 3.99 18.72 1.08
CA PRO A 93 4.60 19.78 1.90
C PRO A 93 6.13 19.75 1.89
N CYS A 94 6.76 18.61 1.57
CA CYS A 94 8.21 18.45 1.65
C CYS A 94 8.95 19.26 0.56
N HIS A 95 8.54 19.10 -0.70
CA HIS A 95 9.22 19.71 -1.85
C HIS A 95 8.22 20.25 -2.89
N GLN A 96 6.98 20.48 -2.48
CA GLN A 96 5.94 21.15 -3.26
C GLN A 96 5.60 20.48 -4.59
N SER A 97 5.70 19.14 -4.68
CA SER A 97 5.06 18.40 -5.77
C SER A 97 3.55 18.65 -5.77
N ARG A 98 2.98 18.99 -6.92
CA ARG A 98 1.56 19.35 -7.09
C ARG A 98 0.86 18.36 -8.00
N PHE A 99 -0.39 18.06 -7.68
CA PHE A 99 -1.22 17.12 -8.42
C PHE A 99 -2.66 17.63 -8.54
N THR A 100 -3.35 17.30 -9.63
CA THR A 100 -4.77 17.63 -9.84
C THR A 100 -5.67 16.85 -8.87
N LYS A 101 -6.97 17.18 -8.80
CA LYS A 101 -7.95 16.37 -8.04
C LYS A 101 -8.11 14.95 -8.58
N SER A 102 -7.72 14.69 -9.84
CA SER A 102 -7.67 13.34 -10.42
C SER A 102 -6.36 12.62 -10.13
N GLY A 103 -5.41 13.26 -9.43
CA GLY A 103 -4.12 12.69 -9.04
C GLY A 103 -3.01 12.91 -10.08
N GLN A 104 -3.29 13.57 -11.21
CA GLN A 104 -2.31 13.81 -12.26
C GLN A 104 -1.25 14.81 -11.80
N TYR A 105 0.01 14.54 -12.13
CA TYR A 105 1.12 15.42 -11.83
C TYR A 105 1.00 16.78 -12.53
N ILE A 106 1.35 17.86 -11.81
CA ILE A 106 1.37 19.23 -12.32
C ILE A 106 2.79 19.78 -12.30
N ALA A 107 3.46 19.76 -11.14
CA ALA A 107 4.74 20.42 -10.93
C ALA A 107 5.54 19.82 -9.75
N GLY A 108 6.83 20.15 -9.67
CA GLY A 108 7.74 19.77 -8.59
C GLY A 108 8.59 18.52 -8.89
N PRO A 109 9.26 17.92 -7.90
CA PRO A 109 10.24 16.85 -8.15
C PRO A 109 9.62 15.44 -8.33
N ALA A 110 8.30 15.31 -8.27
CA ALA A 110 7.64 14.04 -8.50
C ALA A 110 7.79 13.64 -9.98
N LYS A 111 8.01 12.35 -10.25
CA LYS A 111 8.22 11.82 -11.62
C LYS A 111 6.97 11.16 -12.23
N LYS A 112 5.89 11.01 -11.45
CA LYS A 112 4.64 10.35 -11.84
C LYS A 112 3.46 10.90 -11.06
N ASP A 113 2.26 10.50 -11.48
CA ASP A 113 0.99 10.79 -10.84
C ASP A 113 0.86 10.15 -9.45
N LEU A 114 -0.12 10.60 -8.67
CA LEU A 114 -0.56 9.89 -7.46
C LEU A 114 -1.14 8.52 -7.84
N GLU A 115 -0.83 7.52 -7.02
CA GLU A 115 -1.30 6.16 -7.25
C GLU A 115 -2.81 6.06 -7.01
N VAL A 116 -3.53 5.48 -7.97
CA VAL A 116 -4.95 5.16 -7.83
C VAL A 116 -5.09 3.85 -7.07
N LEU A 117 -5.89 3.87 -6.01
CA LEU A 117 -6.13 2.72 -5.16
C LEU A 117 -7.41 1.99 -5.58
N ALA A 118 -7.44 0.68 -5.41
CA ALA A 118 -8.64 -0.10 -5.67
C ALA A 118 -9.73 0.24 -4.65
N VAL A 119 -10.95 0.45 -5.16
CA VAL A 119 -12.15 0.72 -4.36
C VAL A 119 -13.21 -0.31 -4.70
N SER A 120 -13.81 -0.90 -3.69
CA SER A 120 -14.95 -1.81 -3.83
C SER A 120 -16.11 -1.36 -2.95
N GLN A 121 -17.34 -1.56 -3.43
CA GLN A 121 -18.53 -1.23 -2.66
C GLN A 121 -18.88 -2.37 -1.69
N LYS A 122 -19.24 -2.03 -0.46
CA LYS A 122 -19.73 -2.98 0.55
C LYS A 122 -20.99 -2.41 1.20
N GLN A 123 -21.84 -3.27 1.75
CA GLN A 123 -23.06 -2.83 2.46
C GLN A 123 -22.71 -1.72 3.47
N GLY A 124 -23.29 -0.54 3.25
CA GLY A 124 -23.09 0.63 4.11
C GLY A 124 -21.76 1.39 3.93
N GLY A 125 -20.97 1.16 2.87
CA GLY A 125 -19.72 1.92 2.67
C GLY A 125 -18.85 1.50 1.49
N LEU A 126 -17.58 1.91 1.56
CA LEU A 126 -16.55 1.58 0.57
C LEU A 126 -15.36 0.90 1.26
N ILE A 127 -14.77 -0.09 0.60
CA ILE A 127 -13.48 -0.64 0.96
C ILE A 127 -12.42 -0.05 0.03
N VAL A 128 -11.38 0.54 0.61
CA VAL A 128 -10.17 0.97 -0.09
C VAL A 128 -9.06 -0.01 0.22
N GLU A 129 -8.37 -0.49 -0.82
CA GLU A 129 -7.24 -1.42 -0.70
C GLU A 129 -5.93 -0.64 -0.79
N LEU A 130 -5.14 -0.68 0.28
CA LEU A 130 -3.82 -0.06 0.36
C LEU A 130 -2.74 -1.11 0.05
N PRO A 131 -1.69 -0.76 -0.71
CA PRO A 131 -0.53 -1.63 -0.90
C PRO A 131 0.08 -2.06 0.45
N GLY A 132 0.42 -3.35 0.57
CA GLY A 132 1.01 -3.98 1.76
C GLY A 132 2.53 -3.94 1.81
#